data_AF-A0A945YH95-F1
#
_entry.id   AF-A0A945YH95-F1
#
_cell.length_a   1.000
_cell.length_b   1.000
_cell.length_c   1.000
_cell.angle_alpha   90.00
_cell.angle_beta   90.00
_cell.angle_gamma   90.00
#
_symmetry.space_group_name_H-M   'P 1'
#
loop_
_entity.id
_entity.type
_entity.pdbx_description
1 polymer ?
#
loop_
_entity_poly.entity_id
_entity_poly.type
_entity_poly.pdbx_seq_one_letter_code
_entity_poly.pdbx_strand_id
1 'polypeptide(L)'
;MKSIFSSIIACGLFATSAIASEITTYITNLNSPDYEVRQSARLDLRQTLVDASGSKLRSFEKELITAIGSDHDFATRDWAIRMLELVGNSASVKPLSALLRDRDPRIADLARRALSALPASSADVSLEKASLAAAPVHQEAYADALAYRGKPRARNELDDQLFAGSSEAALALGKIGSRSSRAALLEAHATADDQLKTEIELALLNAGLTDKKLAASLARTGQSPAIQAGAFEQLLRLDSGSAWQRLNEVLRDPTDVNRRVLLRKSMLSRIADETVALLPNLSSADQSVILGAIADGRMSRYEPAVLPLLGNASETVTADVVNTLGIVGTDTSYQPLLDRYLADPRDRITTAALARLNAPSADKKLMTTVSGDGSGVDRAAALQLLVLRNSDGVLETINRLGRPGNDPAIREAAFRGMEVIGDTSSIALLLNIVLSDDPDKRQAQGSLKKLSANLAVPDFLWRDYYAPALRAAASNELRRDVLAILDGNSGPASAAYLQDLILSDHALRPNALQSLQQWTDISGGDVWLAVLTAPDSSAQEKQMARIGIERLLKSNRVTGDEGQRIKVAKQAILLNRDKTYQQGILDIYSGRISRGIKGQILREFPDLVGGADVLVDVAAFLKKLEE
;
A
#
# COMPACT_ATOMS: atom_id res chain seq x y z
N MET A 1 6.78 42.97 56.45
CA MET A 1 6.20 42.71 57.79
C MET A 1 4.88 41.95 57.60
N LYS A 2 4.53 41.11 58.57
CA LYS A 2 3.55 39.99 58.51
C LYS A 2 2.14 40.32 57.97
N SER A 3 1.57 39.30 57.33
CA SER A 3 0.15 38.94 57.10
C SER A 3 -0.84 39.37 58.20
N ILE A 4 -2.12 39.60 57.86
CA ILE A 4 -3.30 38.83 58.37
C ILE A 4 -4.68 39.37 57.87
N PHE A 5 -5.42 38.47 57.20
CA PHE A 5 -6.88 38.15 57.22
C PHE A 5 -7.99 39.01 56.57
N SER A 6 -8.49 38.49 55.43
CA SER A 6 -9.74 37.70 55.21
C SER A 6 -11.17 38.26 55.41
N SER A 7 -11.99 37.98 54.37
CA SER A 7 -13.40 37.48 54.36
C SER A 7 -14.54 38.52 54.45
N ILE A 8 -15.70 38.48 53.74
CA ILE A 8 -16.38 37.46 52.90
C ILE A 8 -17.68 38.04 52.24
N ILE A 9 -18.08 37.55 51.03
CA ILE A 9 -19.45 37.38 50.42
C ILE A 9 -20.22 38.66 49.96
N ALA A 10 -20.94 38.78 48.80
CA ALA A 10 -21.62 37.83 47.90
C ALA A 10 -21.90 38.42 46.48
N CYS A 11 -22.37 37.53 45.59
CA CYS A 11 -23.17 37.75 44.36
C CYS A 11 -22.43 37.88 43.01
N GLY A 12 -22.06 36.73 42.45
CA GLY A 12 -21.88 36.56 41.01
C GLY A 12 -22.94 35.59 40.45
N LEU A 13 -23.78 36.09 39.53
CA LEU A 13 -24.58 35.25 38.64
C LEU A 13 -23.64 34.37 37.80
N PHE A 14 -23.82 33.05 37.86
CA PHE A 14 -23.27 32.16 36.83
C PHE A 14 -24.33 31.96 35.75
N ALA A 15 -24.24 32.75 34.68
CA ALA A 15 -24.79 32.34 33.39
C ALA A 15 -23.81 31.33 32.78
N THR A 16 -24.14 30.03 32.87
CA THR A 16 -23.44 29.00 32.11
C THR A 16 -23.87 29.08 30.65
N SER A 17 -23.07 29.72 29.80
CA SER A 17 -23.18 29.58 28.34
C SER A 17 -22.77 28.15 27.98
N ALA A 18 -23.72 27.31 27.60
CA ALA A 18 -23.43 26.00 27.03
C ALA A 18 -22.65 26.21 25.72
N ILE A 19 -21.41 25.73 25.65
CA ILE A 19 -20.66 25.67 24.40
C ILE A 19 -21.40 24.66 23.51
N ALA A 20 -22.02 25.12 22.43
CA ALA A 20 -22.66 24.26 21.46
C ALA A 20 -21.63 23.26 20.92
N SER A 21 -22.03 21.99 20.79
CA SER A 21 -21.11 20.98 20.27
C SER A 21 -20.78 21.26 18.80
N GLU A 22 -19.69 20.68 18.32
CA GLU A 22 -19.27 20.70 16.92
C GLU A 22 -20.44 20.33 15.98
N ILE A 23 -21.22 19.29 16.31
CA ILE A 23 -22.32 18.85 15.46
C ILE A 23 -23.62 19.63 15.67
N THR A 24 -23.82 20.30 16.81
CA THR A 24 -25.00 21.15 17.03
C THR A 24 -25.09 22.25 15.97
N THR A 25 -23.93 22.79 15.58
CA THR A 25 -23.84 23.82 14.52
C THR A 25 -24.23 23.24 13.16
N TYR A 26 -23.74 22.05 12.82
CA TYR A 26 -24.11 21.38 11.57
C TYR A 26 -25.61 21.05 11.53
N ILE A 27 -26.17 20.54 12.63
CA ILE A 27 -27.60 20.21 12.75
C ILE A 27 -28.45 21.45 12.49
N THR A 28 -28.10 22.60 13.09
CA THR A 28 -28.82 23.87 12.89
C THR A 28 -28.82 24.30 11.42
N ASN A 29 -27.73 24.03 10.69
CA ASN A 29 -27.56 24.41 9.30
C ASN A 29 -28.21 23.45 8.29
N LEU A 30 -28.74 22.28 8.73
CA LEU A 30 -29.37 21.30 7.83
C LEU A 30 -30.60 21.85 7.09
N ASN A 31 -31.26 22.85 7.66
CA ASN A 31 -32.41 23.53 7.07
C ASN A 31 -32.12 25.00 6.69
N SER A 32 -30.83 25.37 6.55
CA SER A 32 -30.46 26.71 6.05
C SER A 32 -31.15 26.98 4.70
N PRO A 33 -31.61 28.20 4.36
CA PRO A 33 -32.13 28.49 3.02
C PRO A 33 -31.04 28.43 1.94
N ASP A 34 -29.77 28.61 2.31
CA ASP A 34 -28.61 28.53 1.42
C ASP A 34 -28.23 27.07 1.14
N TYR A 35 -28.17 26.71 -0.14
CA TYR A 35 -27.84 25.35 -0.58
C TYR A 35 -26.41 24.94 -0.20
N GLU A 36 -25.42 25.81 -0.37
CA GLU A 36 -24.03 25.51 -0.08
C GLU A 36 -23.85 25.26 1.42
N VAL A 37 -24.44 26.12 2.25
CA VAL A 37 -24.42 25.96 3.71
C VAL A 37 -25.07 24.65 4.14
N ARG A 38 -26.22 24.28 3.57
CA ARG A 38 -26.85 22.97 3.85
C ARG A 38 -25.97 21.82 3.41
N GLN A 39 -25.35 21.90 2.23
CA GLN A 39 -24.57 20.81 1.67
C GLN A 39 -23.27 20.59 2.45
N SER A 40 -22.56 21.65 2.82
CA SER A 40 -21.41 21.58 3.73
C SER A 40 -21.79 20.97 5.07
N ALA A 41 -22.88 21.44 5.70
CA ALA A 41 -23.33 20.90 6.98
C ALA A 41 -23.60 19.38 6.94
N ARG A 42 -24.12 18.86 5.83
CA ARG A 42 -24.36 17.41 5.65
C ARG A 42 -23.06 16.62 5.53
N LEU A 43 -22.10 17.13 4.76
CA LEU A 43 -20.81 16.48 4.57
C LEU A 43 -19.99 16.50 5.86
N ASP A 44 -19.91 17.65 6.51
CA ASP A 44 -19.16 17.86 7.75
C ASP A 44 -19.76 17.03 8.89
N LEU A 45 -21.10 17.01 9.02
CA LEU A 45 -21.77 16.16 10.00
C LEU A 45 -21.42 14.68 9.80
N ARG A 46 -21.50 14.17 8.57
CA ARG A 46 -21.16 12.78 8.27
C ARG A 46 -19.70 12.48 8.58
N GLN A 47 -18.78 13.33 8.16
CA GLN A 47 -17.35 13.13 8.37
C GLN A 47 -17.00 13.15 9.87
N THR A 48 -17.48 14.15 10.61
CA THR A 48 -17.27 14.26 12.05
C THR A 48 -17.80 13.04 12.81
N LEU A 49 -18.93 12.45 12.37
CA LEU A 49 -19.48 11.23 12.97
C LEU A 49 -18.65 9.98 12.66
N VAL A 50 -18.15 9.85 11.41
CA VAL A 50 -17.28 8.73 11.01
C VAL A 50 -15.95 8.75 11.76
N ASP A 51 -15.40 9.95 12.02
CA ASP A 51 -14.13 10.12 12.73
C ASP A 51 -14.27 10.01 14.25
N ALA A 52 -15.49 10.09 14.78
CA ALA A 52 -15.74 10.02 16.21
C ALA A 52 -15.74 8.57 16.73
N SER A 53 -15.24 8.39 17.95
CA SER A 53 -15.27 7.09 18.65
C SER A 53 -15.54 7.25 20.14
N GLY A 54 -15.85 6.14 20.81
CA GLY A 54 -15.97 6.07 22.26
C GLY A 54 -17.03 7.02 22.85
N SER A 55 -16.62 7.84 23.83
CA SER A 55 -17.52 8.78 24.51
C SER A 55 -17.99 9.93 23.62
N LYS A 56 -17.15 10.39 22.68
CA LYS A 56 -17.48 11.49 21.75
C LYS A 56 -18.63 11.07 20.84
N LEU A 57 -18.55 9.89 20.24
CA LEU A 57 -19.63 9.34 19.41
C LEU A 57 -20.94 9.16 20.19
N ARG A 58 -20.87 8.67 21.45
CA ARG A 58 -22.06 8.55 22.31
C ARG A 58 -22.69 9.90 22.67
N SER A 59 -21.89 10.96 22.77
CA SER A 59 -22.43 12.32 22.96
C SER A 59 -23.16 12.79 21.71
N PHE A 60 -22.54 12.60 20.55
CA PHE A 60 -23.12 12.96 19.27
C PHE A 60 -24.42 12.21 18.95
N GLU A 61 -24.48 10.92 19.27
CA GLU A 61 -25.71 10.14 19.14
C GLU A 61 -26.86 10.74 19.97
N LYS A 62 -26.60 11.25 21.19
CA LYS A 62 -27.65 11.89 22.01
C LYS A 62 -28.19 13.17 21.38
N GLU A 63 -27.31 13.95 20.76
CA GLU A 63 -27.72 15.17 20.05
C GLU A 63 -28.54 14.83 18.81
N LEU A 64 -28.15 13.82 18.04
CA LEU A 64 -28.93 13.30 16.93
C LEU A 64 -30.31 12.77 17.39
N ILE A 65 -30.37 12.03 18.50
CA ILE A 65 -31.63 11.58 19.10
C ILE A 65 -32.54 12.75 19.49
N THR A 66 -31.96 13.89 19.86
CA THR A 66 -32.74 15.11 20.14
C THR A 66 -33.27 15.71 18.84
N ALA A 67 -32.43 15.78 17.80
CA ALA A 67 -32.75 16.38 16.51
C ALA A 67 -33.83 15.63 15.68
N ILE A 68 -34.17 14.39 16.03
CA ILE A 68 -35.27 13.65 15.39
C ILE A 68 -36.66 13.97 15.98
N GLY A 69 -36.71 14.79 17.04
CA GLY A 69 -37.93 15.24 17.70
C GLY A 69 -38.91 15.95 16.75
N SER A 70 -40.19 15.96 17.14
CA SER A 70 -41.27 16.54 16.34
C SER A 70 -41.27 18.08 16.28
N ASP A 71 -40.43 18.71 17.09
CA ASP A 71 -40.19 20.15 17.16
C ASP A 71 -39.22 20.66 16.08
N HIS A 72 -38.55 19.74 15.37
CA HIS A 72 -37.67 20.05 14.25
C HIS A 72 -38.37 19.93 12.88
N ASP A 73 -37.85 20.63 11.88
CA ASP A 73 -38.32 20.54 10.51
C ASP A 73 -37.95 19.19 9.85
N PHE A 74 -38.59 18.89 8.72
CA PHE A 74 -38.36 17.63 8.00
C PHE A 74 -36.89 17.40 7.60
N ALA A 75 -36.18 18.42 7.12
CA ALA A 75 -34.81 18.26 6.63
C ALA A 75 -33.85 17.93 7.78
N THR A 76 -34.01 18.59 8.91
CA THR A 76 -33.25 18.30 10.14
C THR A 76 -33.51 16.87 10.63
N ARG A 77 -34.80 16.47 10.71
CA ARG A 77 -35.19 15.14 11.15
C ARG A 77 -34.71 14.04 10.19
N ASP A 78 -34.85 14.23 8.89
CA ASP A 78 -34.41 13.28 7.85
C ASP A 78 -32.91 12.98 7.96
N TRP A 79 -32.09 14.03 8.00
CA TRP A 79 -30.64 13.87 8.10
C TRP A 79 -30.21 13.30 9.44
N ALA A 80 -30.83 13.71 10.55
CA ALA A 80 -30.53 13.13 11.85
C ALA A 80 -30.85 11.62 11.89
N ILE A 81 -31.99 11.17 11.33
CA ILE A 81 -32.33 9.74 11.24
C ILE A 81 -31.32 8.97 10.37
N ARG A 82 -30.90 9.52 9.22
CA ARG A 82 -29.88 8.90 8.36
C ARG A 82 -28.52 8.80 9.03
N MET A 83 -28.16 9.78 9.87
CA MET A 83 -26.93 9.68 10.66
C MET A 83 -27.06 8.62 11.75
N LEU A 84 -28.22 8.49 12.39
CA LEU A 84 -28.50 7.39 13.33
C LEU A 84 -28.51 6.01 12.65
N GLU A 85 -28.95 5.90 11.39
CA GLU A 85 -28.82 4.68 10.59
C GLU A 85 -27.35 4.26 10.43
N LEU A 86 -26.44 5.23 10.29
CA LEU A 86 -25.00 4.99 10.09
C LEU A 86 -24.25 4.70 11.39
N VAL A 87 -24.54 5.45 12.46
CA VAL A 87 -23.72 5.41 13.70
C VAL A 87 -24.47 5.06 14.98
N GLY A 88 -25.79 4.90 14.91
CA GLY A 88 -26.62 4.65 16.08
C GLY A 88 -26.33 3.29 16.72
N ASN A 89 -26.65 3.18 18.01
CA ASN A 89 -26.59 1.94 18.78
C ASN A 89 -27.93 1.64 19.47
N SER A 90 -27.90 0.81 20.51
CA SER A 90 -29.09 0.43 21.28
C SER A 90 -29.85 1.63 21.89
N ALA A 91 -29.17 2.74 22.19
CA ALA A 91 -29.79 3.97 22.71
C ALA A 91 -30.72 4.63 21.69
N SER A 92 -30.40 4.53 20.40
CA SER A 92 -31.20 5.08 19.30
C SER A 92 -32.47 4.30 19.01
N VAL A 93 -32.54 3.02 19.42
CA VAL A 93 -33.66 2.14 19.08
C VAL A 93 -34.98 2.67 19.61
N LYS A 94 -35.08 3.02 20.90
CA LYS A 94 -36.35 3.46 21.50
C LYS A 94 -36.86 4.77 20.88
N PRO A 95 -36.04 5.83 20.71
CA PRO A 95 -36.44 7.03 19.97
C PRO A 95 -36.92 6.74 18.54
N LEU A 96 -36.16 5.98 17.75
CA LEU A 96 -36.55 5.63 16.37
C LEU A 96 -37.83 4.79 16.32
N SER A 97 -38.03 3.89 17.29
CA SER A 97 -39.23 3.06 17.38
C SER A 97 -40.50 3.88 17.62
N ALA A 98 -40.39 5.02 18.31
CA ALA A 98 -41.51 5.93 18.49
C ALA A 98 -41.91 6.60 17.15
N LEU A 99 -40.95 6.84 16.27
CA LEU A 99 -41.16 7.47 14.96
C LEU A 99 -41.81 6.53 13.94
N LEU A 100 -41.90 5.22 14.18
CA LEU A 100 -42.64 4.29 13.30
C LEU A 100 -44.14 4.62 13.18
N ARG A 101 -44.66 5.48 14.07
CA ARG A 101 -46.04 5.97 14.05
C ARG A 101 -46.12 7.48 13.81
N ASP A 102 -45.06 8.07 13.26
CA ASP A 102 -45.04 9.50 12.94
C ASP A 102 -46.15 9.86 11.97
N ARG A 103 -46.69 11.08 12.09
CA ARG A 103 -47.74 11.59 11.20
C ARG A 103 -47.22 11.81 9.78
N ASP A 104 -45.93 12.13 9.64
CA ASP A 104 -45.28 12.20 8.34
C ASP A 104 -44.81 10.80 7.91
N PRO A 105 -45.43 10.18 6.89
CA PRO A 105 -45.08 8.83 6.46
C PRO A 105 -43.62 8.72 5.99
N ARG A 106 -42.99 9.82 5.56
CA ARG A 106 -41.58 9.84 5.17
C ARG A 106 -40.67 9.62 6.37
N ILE A 107 -41.02 10.19 7.52
CA ILE A 107 -40.27 10.02 8.77
C ILE A 107 -40.44 8.61 9.33
N ALA A 108 -41.67 8.08 9.30
CA ALA A 108 -41.93 6.70 9.70
C ALA A 108 -41.12 5.70 8.86
N ASP A 109 -41.01 5.95 7.56
CA ASP A 109 -40.22 5.12 6.66
C ASP A 109 -38.70 5.23 6.92
N LEU A 110 -38.18 6.44 7.14
CA LEU A 110 -36.78 6.65 7.53
C LEU A 110 -36.44 5.95 8.85
N ALA A 111 -37.33 6.03 9.84
CA ALA A 111 -37.16 5.36 11.13
C ALA A 111 -37.12 3.83 10.97
N ARG A 112 -37.98 3.27 10.11
CA ARG A 112 -37.97 1.84 9.76
C ARG A 112 -36.63 1.43 9.15
N ARG A 113 -36.13 2.17 8.14
CA ARG A 113 -34.83 1.90 7.51
C ARG A 113 -33.67 1.99 8.50
N ALA A 114 -33.66 3.03 9.34
CA ALA A 114 -32.65 3.18 10.39
C ALA A 114 -32.66 1.98 11.36
N LEU A 115 -33.83 1.56 11.85
CA LEU A 115 -33.97 0.38 12.69
C LEU A 115 -33.52 -0.91 11.98
N SER A 116 -33.70 -1.03 10.67
CA SER A 116 -33.20 -2.16 9.88
C SER A 116 -31.68 -2.29 9.95
N ALA A 117 -30.96 -1.16 9.94
CA ALA A 117 -29.50 -1.12 9.94
C ALA A 117 -28.88 -1.27 11.35
N LEU A 118 -29.60 -0.90 12.42
CA LEU A 118 -29.04 -0.86 13.77
C LEU A 118 -28.67 -2.26 14.32
N PRO A 119 -27.47 -2.48 14.87
CA PRO A 119 -27.03 -3.82 15.28
C PRO A 119 -27.78 -4.39 16.50
N ALA A 120 -28.53 -3.56 17.24
CA ALA A 120 -29.19 -3.96 18.48
C ALA A 120 -30.42 -4.86 18.25
N SER A 121 -30.53 -5.97 18.98
CA SER A 121 -31.67 -6.91 18.90
C SER A 121 -33.01 -6.30 19.32
N SER A 122 -33.01 -5.23 20.12
CA SER A 122 -34.23 -4.49 20.45
C SER A 122 -34.88 -3.80 19.23
N ALA A 123 -34.12 -3.57 18.15
CA ALA A 123 -34.68 -3.10 16.88
C ALA A 123 -35.56 -4.18 16.24
N ASP A 124 -35.21 -5.46 16.38
CA ASP A 124 -36.01 -6.60 15.90
C ASP A 124 -37.40 -6.56 16.50
N VAL A 125 -37.46 -6.51 17.84
CA VAL A 125 -38.72 -6.47 18.61
C VAL A 125 -39.58 -5.27 18.20
N SER A 126 -38.94 -4.14 17.93
CA SER A 126 -39.63 -2.91 17.56
C SER A 126 -40.23 -2.98 16.16
N LEU A 127 -39.48 -3.53 15.19
CA LEU A 127 -39.94 -3.77 13.82
C LEU A 127 -41.03 -4.85 13.78
N GLU A 128 -40.88 -5.94 14.53
CA GLU A 128 -41.89 -7.02 14.63
C GLU A 128 -43.22 -6.50 15.20
N LYS A 129 -43.15 -5.72 16.29
CA LYS A 129 -44.34 -5.11 16.89
C LYS A 129 -45.00 -4.11 15.94
N ALA A 130 -44.22 -3.32 15.21
CA ALA A 130 -44.75 -2.35 14.26
C ALA A 130 -45.39 -3.04 13.05
N SER A 131 -44.76 -4.10 12.52
CA SER A 131 -45.33 -4.95 11.47
C SER A 131 -46.71 -5.49 11.86
N LEU A 132 -46.87 -6.03 13.08
CA LEU A 132 -48.17 -6.54 13.55
C LEU A 132 -49.27 -5.48 13.61
N ALA A 133 -48.90 -4.20 13.77
CA ALA A 133 -49.84 -3.09 13.84
C ALA A 133 -50.01 -2.35 12.49
N ALA A 134 -49.24 -2.71 11.47
CA ALA A 134 -49.20 -2.01 10.20
C ALA A 134 -50.41 -2.36 9.30
N ALA A 135 -50.91 -1.37 8.57
CA ALA A 135 -51.90 -1.59 7.51
C ALA A 135 -51.31 -2.45 6.38
N PRO A 136 -52.13 -3.20 5.61
CA PRO A 136 -51.65 -4.09 4.55
C PRO A 136 -50.67 -3.45 3.56
N VAL A 137 -50.91 -2.18 3.18
CA VAL A 137 -50.06 -1.41 2.26
C VAL A 137 -48.62 -1.16 2.79
N HIS A 138 -48.37 -1.34 4.08
CA HIS A 138 -47.05 -1.16 4.69
C HIS A 138 -46.39 -2.48 5.12
N GLN A 139 -47.08 -3.62 5.00
CA GLN A 139 -46.55 -4.92 5.45
C GLN A 139 -45.29 -5.31 4.69
N GLU A 140 -45.25 -5.09 3.37
CA GLU A 140 -44.08 -5.35 2.52
C GLU A 140 -42.82 -4.61 3.01
N ALA A 141 -42.95 -3.32 3.31
CA ALA A 141 -41.83 -2.53 3.80
C ALA A 141 -41.29 -3.06 5.15
N TYR A 142 -42.16 -3.56 6.04
CA TYR A 142 -41.71 -4.20 7.27
C TYR A 142 -41.13 -5.59 7.03
N ALA A 143 -41.64 -6.35 6.05
CA ALA A 143 -41.10 -7.64 5.65
C ALA A 143 -39.65 -7.48 5.17
N ASP A 144 -39.37 -6.49 4.32
CA ASP A 144 -38.01 -6.16 3.86
C ASP A 144 -37.07 -5.81 5.01
N ALA A 145 -37.53 -4.96 5.93
CA ALA A 145 -36.78 -4.54 7.10
C ALA A 145 -36.40 -5.73 7.99
N LEU A 146 -37.35 -6.62 8.24
CA LEU A 146 -37.15 -7.82 9.04
C LEU A 146 -36.29 -8.85 8.31
N ALA A 147 -36.42 -9.01 7.00
CA ALA A 147 -35.61 -9.91 6.19
C ALA A 147 -34.15 -9.46 6.08
N TYR A 148 -33.90 -8.16 5.95
CA TYR A 148 -32.56 -7.57 6.03
C TYR A 148 -31.84 -7.96 7.33
N ARG A 149 -32.60 -8.08 8.41
CA ARG A 149 -32.14 -8.48 9.74
C ARG A 149 -32.20 -9.99 9.99
N GLY A 150 -32.57 -10.78 8.98
CA GLY A 150 -32.69 -12.24 9.06
C GLY A 150 -33.82 -12.74 9.96
N LYS A 151 -34.90 -11.97 10.14
CA LYS A 151 -35.99 -12.29 11.08
C LYS A 151 -37.10 -13.12 10.42
N PRO A 152 -37.45 -14.30 10.97
CA PRO A 152 -38.47 -15.18 10.38
C PRO A 152 -39.88 -14.59 10.31
N ARG A 153 -40.18 -13.50 11.02
CA ARG A 153 -41.52 -12.90 11.05
C ARG A 153 -42.01 -12.45 9.66
N ALA A 154 -41.10 -12.03 8.78
CA ALA A 154 -41.39 -11.62 7.41
C ALA A 154 -41.73 -12.78 6.46
N ARG A 155 -41.56 -14.03 6.92
CA ARG A 155 -41.61 -15.21 6.07
C ARG A 155 -42.91 -15.32 5.30
N ASN A 156 -44.07 -15.21 5.95
CA ASN A 156 -45.34 -15.51 5.29
C ASN A 156 -45.59 -14.55 4.13
N GLU A 157 -45.33 -13.26 4.35
CA GLU A 157 -45.44 -12.23 3.33
C GLU A 157 -44.45 -12.47 2.17
N LEU A 158 -43.24 -12.95 2.45
CA LEU A 158 -42.23 -13.28 1.43
C LEU A 158 -42.50 -14.59 0.70
N ASP A 159 -43.10 -15.59 1.35
CA ASP A 159 -43.48 -16.86 0.73
C ASP A 159 -44.53 -16.56 -0.37
N ASP A 160 -45.56 -15.77 -0.07
CA ASP A 160 -46.58 -15.37 -1.06
C ASP A 160 -45.95 -14.65 -2.28
N GLN A 161 -45.00 -13.74 -2.04
CA GLN A 161 -44.29 -13.02 -3.11
C GLN A 161 -43.37 -13.93 -3.93
N LEU A 162 -42.68 -14.86 -3.27
CA LEU A 162 -41.82 -15.85 -3.93
C LEU A 162 -42.64 -16.70 -4.90
N PHE A 163 -43.80 -17.22 -4.46
CA PHE A 163 -44.68 -18.03 -5.30
C PHE A 163 -45.41 -17.21 -6.38
N ALA A 164 -45.48 -15.88 -6.24
CA ALA A 164 -45.90 -14.96 -7.28
C ALA A 164 -44.78 -14.60 -8.27
N GLY A 165 -43.54 -15.05 -8.04
CA GLY A 165 -42.42 -14.91 -8.96
C GLY A 165 -41.38 -13.83 -8.58
N SER A 166 -41.39 -13.31 -7.34
CA SER A 166 -40.45 -12.26 -6.94
C SER A 166 -39.04 -12.80 -6.62
N SER A 167 -38.06 -12.31 -7.38
CA SER A 167 -36.63 -12.52 -7.15
C SER A 167 -36.16 -11.91 -5.82
N GLU A 168 -36.67 -10.73 -5.47
CA GLU A 168 -36.36 -10.02 -4.23
C GLU A 168 -36.79 -10.84 -3.01
N ALA A 169 -37.98 -11.44 -3.08
CA ALA A 169 -38.49 -12.32 -2.03
C ALA A 169 -37.61 -13.56 -1.85
N ALA A 170 -37.12 -14.15 -2.95
CA ALA A 170 -36.17 -15.27 -2.89
C ALA A 170 -34.90 -14.88 -2.12
N LEU A 171 -34.26 -13.76 -2.50
CA LEU A 171 -33.04 -13.28 -1.84
C LEU A 171 -33.28 -12.91 -0.37
N ALA A 172 -34.42 -12.30 -0.05
CA ALA A 172 -34.83 -11.97 1.31
C ALA A 172 -35.00 -13.24 2.18
N LEU A 173 -35.66 -14.28 1.65
CA LEU A 173 -35.77 -15.58 2.32
C LEU A 173 -34.42 -16.27 2.50
N GLY A 174 -33.50 -16.10 1.53
CA GLY A 174 -32.11 -16.54 1.64
C GLY A 174 -31.37 -15.89 2.81
N LYS A 175 -31.54 -14.58 3.00
CA LYS A 175 -30.99 -13.82 4.15
C LYS A 175 -31.60 -14.24 5.49
N ILE A 176 -32.91 -14.57 5.52
CA ILE A 176 -33.55 -15.13 6.72
C ILE A 176 -32.94 -16.50 7.06
N GLY A 177 -32.69 -17.34 6.05
CA GLY A 177 -31.91 -18.57 6.21
C GLY A 177 -32.51 -19.62 7.15
N SER A 178 -33.76 -19.46 7.59
CA SER A 178 -34.44 -20.40 8.48
C SER A 178 -34.71 -21.74 7.77
N ARG A 179 -34.88 -22.83 8.54
CA ARG A 179 -35.23 -24.14 7.95
C ARG A 179 -36.45 -24.04 7.06
N SER A 180 -37.48 -23.34 7.51
CA SER A 180 -38.71 -23.17 6.76
C SER A 180 -38.46 -22.30 5.52
N SER A 181 -37.66 -21.22 5.61
CA SER A 181 -37.36 -20.36 4.44
C SER A 181 -36.65 -21.15 3.35
N ARG A 182 -35.70 -22.01 3.72
CA ARG A 182 -35.06 -22.95 2.78
C ARG A 182 -36.07 -23.92 2.16
N ALA A 183 -37.04 -24.41 2.93
CA ALA A 183 -38.08 -25.29 2.40
C ALA A 183 -38.95 -24.58 1.35
N ALA A 184 -39.36 -23.33 1.60
CA ALA A 184 -40.12 -22.53 0.64
C ALA A 184 -39.32 -22.26 -0.65
N LEU A 185 -38.03 -21.92 -0.53
CA LEU A 185 -37.12 -21.75 -1.67
C LEU A 185 -37.00 -23.05 -2.50
N LEU A 186 -36.91 -24.21 -1.87
CA LEU A 186 -36.85 -25.50 -2.56
C LEU A 186 -38.15 -25.85 -3.27
N GLU A 187 -39.29 -25.52 -2.67
CA GLU A 187 -40.59 -25.72 -3.28
C GLU A 187 -40.76 -24.84 -4.51
N ALA A 188 -40.41 -23.55 -4.42
CA ALA A 188 -40.46 -22.62 -5.53
C ALA A 188 -39.49 -23.00 -6.67
N HIS A 189 -38.30 -23.53 -6.32
CA HIS A 189 -37.29 -23.97 -7.31
C HIS A 189 -37.84 -24.97 -8.33
N ALA A 190 -38.78 -25.83 -7.93
CA ALA A 190 -39.32 -26.88 -8.78
C ALA A 190 -40.20 -26.35 -9.94
N THR A 191 -40.71 -25.13 -9.83
CA THR A 191 -41.67 -24.54 -10.79
C THR A 191 -41.23 -23.19 -11.34
N ALA A 192 -40.11 -22.64 -10.86
CA ALA A 192 -39.57 -21.35 -11.29
C ALA A 192 -39.05 -21.37 -12.74
N ASP A 193 -39.17 -20.22 -13.41
CA ASP A 193 -38.44 -19.94 -14.66
C ASP A 193 -36.94 -19.75 -14.42
N ASP A 194 -36.15 -19.66 -15.50
CA ASP A 194 -34.68 -19.61 -15.40
C ASP A 194 -34.16 -18.41 -14.58
N GLN A 195 -34.81 -17.25 -14.70
CA GLN A 195 -34.40 -16.04 -13.98
C GLN A 195 -34.66 -16.19 -12.48
N LEU A 196 -35.89 -16.53 -12.09
CA LEU A 196 -36.25 -16.72 -10.69
C LEU A 196 -35.47 -17.89 -10.07
N LYS A 197 -35.26 -18.97 -10.83
CA LYS A 197 -34.49 -20.13 -10.39
C LYS A 197 -33.05 -19.78 -10.05
N THR A 198 -32.41 -18.90 -10.83
CA THR A 198 -31.05 -18.41 -10.54
C THR A 198 -31.01 -17.71 -9.18
N GLU A 199 -31.98 -16.84 -8.89
CA GLU A 199 -32.05 -16.11 -7.62
C GLU A 199 -32.39 -17.01 -6.43
N ILE A 200 -33.24 -18.01 -6.63
CA ILE A 200 -33.52 -19.04 -5.63
C ILE A 200 -32.26 -19.84 -5.29
N GLU A 201 -31.48 -20.25 -6.29
CA GLU A 201 -30.23 -20.98 -6.05
C GLU A 201 -29.19 -20.12 -5.31
N LEU A 202 -29.06 -18.83 -5.65
CA LEU A 202 -28.25 -17.87 -4.89
C LEU A 202 -28.74 -17.70 -3.45
N ALA A 203 -30.06 -17.58 -3.25
CA ALA A 203 -30.67 -17.49 -1.93
C ALA A 203 -30.41 -18.73 -1.07
N LEU A 204 -30.50 -19.93 -1.67
CA LEU A 204 -30.17 -21.19 -1.00
C LEU A 204 -28.69 -21.24 -0.59
N LEU A 205 -27.77 -20.76 -1.44
CA LEU A 205 -26.35 -20.66 -1.11
C LEU A 205 -26.11 -19.67 0.03
N ASN A 206 -26.71 -18.48 -0.01
CA ASN A 206 -26.61 -17.46 1.04
C ASN A 206 -27.14 -17.96 2.38
N ALA A 207 -28.26 -18.69 2.35
CA ALA A 207 -28.83 -19.33 3.53
C ALA A 207 -27.91 -20.41 4.13
N GLY A 208 -27.01 -20.99 3.32
CA GLY A 208 -26.20 -22.14 3.67
C GLY A 208 -26.95 -23.45 3.44
N LEU A 209 -26.47 -24.25 2.49
CA LEU A 209 -26.97 -25.57 2.18
C LEU A 209 -26.72 -26.53 3.35
N THR A 210 -27.73 -27.33 3.67
CA THR A 210 -27.64 -28.39 4.69
C THR A 210 -27.82 -29.79 4.11
N ASP A 211 -28.29 -29.90 2.87
CA ASP A 211 -28.46 -31.16 2.16
C ASP A 211 -27.30 -31.36 1.17
N LYS A 212 -26.53 -32.44 1.38
CA LYS A 212 -25.41 -32.81 0.53
C LYS A 212 -25.82 -33.19 -0.90
N LYS A 213 -27.00 -33.78 -1.10
CA LYS A 213 -27.51 -34.13 -2.44
C LYS A 213 -27.84 -32.88 -3.23
N LEU A 214 -28.49 -31.90 -2.60
CA LEU A 214 -28.75 -30.61 -3.21
C LEU A 214 -27.44 -29.89 -3.55
N ALA A 215 -26.49 -29.83 -2.61
CA ALA A 215 -25.18 -29.24 -2.87
C ALA A 215 -24.45 -29.91 -4.05
N ALA A 216 -24.50 -31.25 -4.13
CA ALA A 216 -23.93 -32.01 -5.25
C ALA A 216 -24.66 -31.75 -6.58
N SER A 217 -25.98 -31.56 -6.55
CA SER A 217 -26.77 -31.20 -7.73
C SER A 217 -26.40 -29.80 -8.22
N LEU A 218 -26.46 -28.79 -7.34
CA LEU A 218 -26.15 -27.41 -7.70
C LEU A 218 -24.71 -27.23 -8.13
N ALA A 219 -23.76 -27.98 -7.55
CA ALA A 219 -22.36 -27.97 -7.97
C ALA A 219 -22.15 -28.48 -9.41
N ARG A 220 -23.08 -29.29 -9.94
CA ARG A 220 -23.05 -29.80 -11.33
C ARG A 220 -23.91 -28.98 -12.28
N THR A 221 -25.12 -28.65 -11.88
CA THR A 221 -26.17 -28.17 -12.79
C THR A 221 -26.80 -26.85 -12.35
N GLY A 222 -26.19 -26.13 -11.39
CA GLY A 222 -26.64 -24.80 -11.01
C GLY A 222 -26.64 -23.86 -12.23
N GLN A 223 -27.56 -22.89 -12.23
CA GLN A 223 -27.87 -22.03 -13.39
C GLN A 223 -26.67 -21.21 -13.89
N SER A 224 -25.69 -20.94 -13.03
CA SER A 224 -24.48 -20.19 -13.39
C SER A 224 -23.21 -20.84 -12.85
N PRO A 225 -22.04 -20.55 -13.46
CA PRO A 225 -20.75 -20.99 -12.93
C PRO A 225 -20.50 -20.54 -11.48
N ALA A 226 -20.95 -19.34 -11.11
CA ALA A 226 -20.84 -18.83 -9.74
C ALA A 226 -21.65 -19.67 -8.74
N ILE A 227 -22.87 -20.08 -9.11
CA ILE A 227 -23.70 -20.97 -8.29
C ILE A 227 -23.03 -22.34 -8.15
N GLN A 228 -22.53 -22.90 -9.26
CA GLN A 228 -21.84 -24.20 -9.24
C GLN A 228 -20.61 -24.17 -8.34
N ALA A 229 -19.77 -23.13 -8.45
CA ALA A 229 -18.58 -22.95 -7.61
C ALA A 229 -18.93 -22.70 -6.13
N GLY A 230 -19.99 -21.91 -5.86
CA GLY A 230 -20.49 -21.69 -4.51
C GLY A 230 -21.04 -22.96 -3.87
N ALA A 231 -21.84 -23.74 -4.61
CA ALA A 231 -22.37 -25.03 -4.17
C ALA A 231 -21.25 -26.04 -3.93
N PHE A 232 -20.24 -26.09 -4.80
CA PHE A 232 -19.05 -26.92 -4.61
C PHE A 232 -18.32 -26.57 -3.30
N GLU A 233 -18.16 -25.28 -2.98
CA GLU A 233 -17.54 -24.85 -1.73
C GLU A 233 -18.30 -25.35 -0.48
N GLN A 234 -19.63 -25.34 -0.53
CA GLN A 234 -20.43 -25.89 0.57
C GLN A 234 -20.37 -27.42 0.59
N LEU A 235 -20.35 -28.06 -0.59
CA LEU A 235 -20.19 -29.50 -0.74
C LEU A 235 -18.88 -30.01 -0.13
N LEU A 236 -17.76 -29.28 -0.28
CA LEU A 236 -16.48 -29.61 0.36
C LEU A 236 -16.60 -29.78 1.88
N ARG A 237 -17.52 -29.04 2.52
CA ARG A 237 -17.79 -29.11 3.97
C ARG A 237 -18.79 -30.21 4.32
N LEU A 238 -19.80 -30.42 3.48
CA LEU A 238 -20.91 -31.35 3.71
C LEU A 238 -20.57 -32.81 3.35
N ASP A 239 -19.87 -33.02 2.24
CA ASP A 239 -19.54 -34.33 1.69
C ASP A 239 -18.32 -34.23 0.75
N SER A 240 -17.13 -34.42 1.31
CA SER A 240 -15.87 -34.38 0.58
C SER A 240 -15.77 -35.46 -0.51
N GLY A 241 -16.44 -36.60 -0.35
CA GLY A 241 -16.46 -37.66 -1.36
C GLY A 241 -17.20 -37.23 -2.62
N SER A 242 -18.39 -36.65 -2.45
CA SER A 242 -19.16 -36.08 -3.56
C SER A 242 -18.46 -34.87 -4.20
N ALA A 243 -17.79 -34.03 -3.40
CA ALA A 243 -16.96 -32.94 -3.94
C ALA A 243 -15.78 -33.49 -4.76
N TRP A 244 -15.09 -34.52 -4.28
CA TRP A 244 -14.01 -35.17 -5.02
C TRP A 244 -14.48 -35.75 -6.36
N GLN A 245 -15.68 -36.34 -6.39
CA GLN A 245 -16.30 -36.80 -7.64
C GLN A 245 -16.52 -35.63 -8.61
N ARG A 246 -17.09 -34.51 -8.15
CA ARG A 246 -17.30 -33.32 -9.00
C ARG A 246 -15.98 -32.76 -9.51
N LEU A 247 -14.94 -32.70 -8.68
CA LEU A 247 -13.61 -32.26 -9.11
C LEU A 247 -13.07 -33.16 -10.23
N ASN A 248 -13.17 -34.49 -10.08
CA ASN A 248 -12.73 -35.42 -11.12
C ASN A 248 -13.53 -35.31 -12.42
N GLU A 249 -14.83 -35.00 -12.35
CA GLU A 249 -15.66 -34.74 -13.53
C GLU A 249 -15.11 -33.53 -14.31
N VAL A 250 -14.89 -32.39 -13.64
CA VAL A 250 -14.38 -31.18 -14.31
C VAL A 250 -12.94 -31.33 -14.77
N LEU A 251 -12.15 -32.19 -14.12
CA LEU A 251 -10.77 -32.46 -14.53
C LEU A 251 -10.68 -33.32 -15.81
N ARG A 252 -11.73 -34.06 -16.16
CA ARG A 252 -11.82 -34.82 -17.41
C ARG A 252 -12.29 -33.98 -18.60
N ASP A 253 -12.94 -32.85 -18.34
CA ASP A 253 -13.38 -31.91 -19.35
C ASP A 253 -12.47 -30.65 -19.36
N PRO A 254 -11.58 -30.49 -20.35
CA PRO A 254 -10.72 -29.30 -20.43
C PRO A 254 -11.50 -28.02 -20.75
N THR A 255 -12.77 -28.11 -21.18
CA THR A 255 -13.62 -26.97 -21.53
C THR A 255 -14.53 -26.50 -20.38
N ASP A 256 -14.57 -27.24 -19.26
CA ASP A 256 -15.38 -26.85 -18.11
C ASP A 256 -14.87 -25.53 -17.51
N VAL A 257 -15.72 -24.51 -17.56
CA VAL A 257 -15.42 -23.14 -17.11
C VAL A 257 -15.09 -23.04 -15.61
N ASN A 258 -15.54 -24.01 -14.81
CA ASN A 258 -15.34 -24.07 -13.37
C ASN A 258 -14.07 -24.81 -12.95
N ARG A 259 -13.37 -25.46 -13.89
CA ARG A 259 -12.18 -26.28 -13.61
C ARG A 259 -11.17 -25.61 -12.69
N ARG A 260 -10.73 -24.39 -13.03
CA ARG A 260 -9.70 -23.66 -12.26
C ARG A 260 -10.20 -23.23 -10.87
N VAL A 261 -11.44 -22.77 -10.75
CA VAL A 261 -11.98 -22.31 -9.46
C VAL A 261 -12.25 -23.47 -8.51
N LEU A 262 -12.70 -24.62 -9.03
CA LEU A 262 -12.90 -25.83 -8.23
C LEU A 262 -11.57 -26.39 -7.72
N LEU A 263 -10.53 -26.45 -8.58
CA LEU A 263 -9.16 -26.80 -8.17
C LEU A 263 -8.63 -25.88 -7.06
N ARG A 264 -8.80 -24.56 -7.21
CA ARG A 264 -8.33 -23.62 -6.18
C ARG A 264 -9.10 -23.80 -4.86
N LYS A 265 -10.42 -24.03 -4.91
CA LYS A 265 -11.23 -24.26 -3.71
C LYS A 265 -10.89 -25.58 -3.01
N SER A 266 -10.55 -26.64 -3.75
CA SER A 266 -10.17 -27.93 -3.16
C SER A 266 -8.87 -27.83 -2.35
N MET A 267 -7.92 -27.00 -2.77
CA MET A 267 -6.68 -26.72 -2.03
C MET A 267 -6.89 -26.06 -0.66
N LEU A 268 -8.05 -25.43 -0.43
CA LEU A 268 -8.42 -24.80 0.85
C LEU A 268 -9.34 -25.69 1.70
N SER A 269 -9.37 -26.99 1.42
CA SER A 269 -10.35 -27.91 2.00
C SER A 269 -9.72 -29.21 2.48
N ARG A 270 -10.56 -30.13 2.97
CA ARG A 270 -10.14 -31.46 3.44
C ARG A 270 -9.60 -32.37 2.34
N ILE A 271 -9.87 -32.07 1.06
CA ILE A 271 -9.39 -32.86 -0.08
C ILE A 271 -8.11 -32.30 -0.72
N ALA A 272 -7.41 -31.42 -0.01
CA ALA A 272 -6.21 -30.76 -0.55
C ALA A 272 -5.08 -31.76 -0.81
N ASP A 273 -4.88 -32.75 0.07
CA ASP A 273 -3.82 -33.76 -0.10
C ASP A 273 -4.06 -34.62 -1.36
N GLU A 274 -5.30 -35.05 -1.58
CA GLU A 274 -5.71 -35.77 -2.79
C GLU A 274 -5.57 -34.89 -4.04
N THR A 275 -5.90 -33.60 -3.93
CA THR A 275 -5.72 -32.64 -5.04
C THR A 275 -4.24 -32.48 -5.39
N VAL A 276 -3.35 -32.34 -4.40
CA VAL A 276 -1.90 -32.24 -4.62
C VAL A 276 -1.33 -33.54 -5.20
N ALA A 277 -1.87 -34.70 -4.85
CA ALA A 277 -1.45 -35.97 -5.43
C ALA A 277 -1.67 -36.05 -6.96
N LEU A 278 -2.58 -35.24 -7.53
CA LEU A 278 -2.79 -35.15 -8.97
C LEU A 278 -1.70 -34.33 -9.68
N LEU A 279 -0.98 -33.48 -8.96
CA LEU A 279 -0.09 -32.45 -9.49
C LEU A 279 0.87 -32.94 -10.60
N PRO A 280 1.54 -34.11 -10.51
CA PRO A 280 2.45 -34.57 -11.56
C PRO A 280 1.80 -34.84 -12.91
N ASN A 281 0.50 -35.16 -12.92
CA ASN A 281 -0.23 -35.62 -14.12
C ASN A 281 -1.21 -34.58 -14.68
N LEU A 282 -1.26 -33.39 -14.07
CA LEU A 282 -2.14 -32.32 -14.50
C LEU A 282 -1.57 -31.55 -15.70
N SER A 283 -2.44 -30.86 -16.43
CA SER A 283 -2.03 -29.92 -17.47
C SER A 283 -1.18 -28.79 -16.86
N SER A 284 -0.32 -28.15 -17.66
CA SER A 284 0.50 -27.02 -17.19
C SER A 284 -0.34 -25.91 -16.53
N ALA A 285 -1.51 -25.59 -17.09
CA ALA A 285 -2.40 -24.57 -16.53
C ALA A 285 -2.98 -24.97 -15.16
N ASP A 286 -3.30 -26.25 -14.96
CA ASP A 286 -3.83 -26.74 -13.68
C ASP A 286 -2.71 -26.90 -12.63
N GLN A 287 -1.49 -27.29 -13.06
CA GLN A 287 -0.31 -27.31 -12.20
C GLN A 287 -0.04 -25.92 -11.63
N SER A 288 -0.05 -24.87 -12.46
CA SER A 288 0.11 -23.48 -12.01
C SER A 288 -0.94 -23.07 -10.98
N VAL A 289 -2.20 -23.53 -11.11
CA VAL A 289 -3.26 -23.23 -10.14
C VAL A 289 -2.95 -23.83 -8.77
N ILE A 290 -2.52 -25.10 -8.72
CA ILE A 290 -2.19 -25.77 -7.46
C ILE A 290 -0.91 -25.18 -6.86
N LEU A 291 0.15 -24.97 -7.66
CA LEU A 291 1.41 -24.36 -7.22
C LEU A 291 1.17 -22.96 -6.64
N GLY A 292 0.38 -22.14 -7.33
CA GLY A 292 -0.04 -20.83 -6.84
C GLY A 292 -0.81 -20.92 -5.52
N ALA A 293 -1.74 -21.86 -5.37
CA ALA A 293 -2.46 -22.07 -4.12
C ALA A 293 -1.55 -22.52 -2.96
N ILE A 294 -0.57 -23.40 -3.23
CA ILE A 294 0.45 -23.82 -2.25
C ILE A 294 1.27 -22.62 -1.79
N ALA A 295 1.74 -21.80 -2.73
CA ALA A 295 2.54 -20.61 -2.46
C ALA A 295 1.75 -19.54 -1.69
N ASP A 296 0.55 -19.18 -2.16
CA ASP A 296 -0.35 -18.19 -1.53
C ASP A 296 -0.69 -18.60 -0.09
N GLY A 297 -0.96 -19.90 0.14
CA GLY A 297 -1.25 -20.47 1.45
C GLY A 297 -0.02 -20.80 2.30
N ARG A 298 1.21 -20.57 1.81
CA ARG A 298 2.49 -20.95 2.44
C ARG A 298 2.49 -22.39 2.97
N MET A 299 2.01 -23.33 2.17
CA MET A 299 1.74 -24.70 2.61
C MET A 299 2.98 -25.59 2.55
N SER A 300 3.98 -25.35 3.43
CA SER A 300 5.27 -26.08 3.47
C SER A 300 5.17 -27.60 3.55
N ARG A 301 4.06 -28.16 4.06
CA ARG A 301 3.83 -29.61 4.04
C ARG A 301 3.84 -30.24 2.64
N TYR A 302 3.63 -29.43 1.59
CA TYR A 302 3.61 -29.88 0.21
C TYR A 302 4.95 -29.74 -0.52
N GLU A 303 6.02 -29.31 0.14
CA GLU A 303 7.38 -29.33 -0.43
C GLU A 303 7.73 -30.69 -1.07
N PRO A 304 7.46 -31.87 -0.46
CA PRO A 304 7.80 -33.16 -1.06
C PRO A 304 7.07 -33.46 -2.37
N ALA A 305 5.90 -32.85 -2.60
CA ALA A 305 5.14 -33.01 -3.84
C ALA A 305 5.61 -32.04 -4.94
N VAL A 306 6.09 -30.85 -4.54
CA VAL A 306 6.55 -29.81 -5.48
C VAL A 306 7.99 -30.09 -5.94
N LEU A 307 8.87 -30.53 -5.04
CA LEU A 307 10.29 -30.68 -5.33
C LEU A 307 10.61 -31.59 -6.53
N PRO A 308 9.97 -32.77 -6.70
CA PRO A 308 10.23 -33.63 -7.85
C PRO A 308 9.87 -33.01 -9.21
N LEU A 309 9.02 -31.97 -9.23
CA LEU A 309 8.64 -31.28 -10.45
C LEU A 309 9.78 -30.41 -11.00
N LEU A 310 10.76 -30.04 -10.18
CA LEU A 310 11.86 -29.17 -10.61
C LEU A 310 12.65 -29.76 -11.79
N GLY A 311 12.74 -31.09 -11.87
CA GLY A 311 13.39 -31.82 -12.96
C GLY A 311 12.45 -32.34 -14.06
N ASN A 312 11.14 -32.30 -13.85
CA ASN A 312 10.15 -32.95 -14.73
C ASN A 312 9.09 -31.99 -15.29
N ALA A 313 9.04 -30.74 -14.81
CA ALA A 313 8.07 -29.76 -15.24
C ALA A 313 8.34 -29.29 -16.67
N SER A 314 7.27 -28.93 -17.37
CA SER A 314 7.39 -28.19 -18.63
C SER A 314 8.08 -26.83 -18.43
N GLU A 315 8.65 -26.27 -19.49
CA GLU A 315 9.24 -24.92 -19.47
C GLU A 315 8.27 -23.87 -18.92
N THR A 316 6.98 -23.97 -19.28
CA THR A 316 5.93 -23.05 -18.83
C THR A 316 5.62 -23.11 -17.33
N VAL A 317 5.91 -24.22 -16.65
CA VAL A 317 5.56 -24.46 -15.23
C VAL A 317 6.79 -24.35 -14.33
N THR A 318 7.98 -24.43 -14.91
CA THR A 318 9.24 -24.47 -14.16
C THR A 318 9.42 -23.22 -13.29
N ALA A 319 9.03 -22.04 -13.79
CA ALA A 319 9.04 -20.79 -13.02
C ALA A 319 8.14 -20.87 -11.78
N ASP A 320 6.94 -21.46 -11.91
CA ASP A 320 6.00 -21.62 -10.80
C ASP A 320 6.52 -22.60 -9.76
N VAL A 321 7.18 -23.69 -10.18
CA VAL A 321 7.81 -24.66 -9.28
C VAL A 321 8.92 -23.99 -8.48
N VAL A 322 9.84 -23.29 -9.15
CA VAL A 322 10.96 -22.59 -8.50
C VAL A 322 10.45 -21.53 -7.52
N ASN A 323 9.46 -20.72 -7.92
CA ASN A 323 8.87 -19.72 -7.04
C ASN A 323 8.15 -20.35 -5.84
N THR A 324 7.42 -21.44 -6.05
CA THR A 324 6.73 -22.18 -4.97
C THR A 324 7.74 -22.72 -3.96
N LEU A 325 8.81 -23.40 -4.43
CA LEU A 325 9.87 -23.91 -3.56
C LEU A 325 10.60 -22.78 -2.83
N GLY A 326 10.81 -21.62 -3.45
CA GLY A 326 11.38 -20.46 -2.77
C GLY A 326 10.53 -19.92 -1.61
N ILE A 327 9.22 -20.16 -1.62
CA ILE A 327 8.28 -19.70 -0.58
C ILE A 327 8.07 -20.77 0.50
N VAL A 328 7.86 -22.03 0.09
CA VAL A 328 7.43 -23.11 1.00
C VAL A 328 8.53 -24.11 1.33
N GLY A 329 9.61 -24.11 0.55
CA GLY A 329 10.72 -25.05 0.67
C GLY A 329 11.59 -24.81 1.90
N THR A 330 12.31 -25.85 2.25
CA THR A 330 13.19 -25.92 3.43
C THR A 330 14.64 -26.17 3.03
N ASP A 331 15.49 -26.58 3.97
CA ASP A 331 16.83 -27.12 3.71
C ASP A 331 16.82 -28.23 2.63
N THR A 332 15.70 -28.95 2.46
CA THR A 332 15.56 -30.00 1.44
C THR A 332 15.63 -29.45 0.02
N SER A 333 15.01 -28.28 -0.21
CA SER A 333 14.99 -27.60 -1.51
C SER A 333 16.27 -26.80 -1.80
N TYR A 334 17.14 -26.60 -0.80
CA TYR A 334 18.31 -25.74 -0.94
C TYR A 334 19.27 -26.21 -2.02
N GLN A 335 19.72 -27.48 -1.96
CA GLN A 335 20.70 -27.97 -2.92
C GLN A 335 20.15 -27.98 -4.36
N PRO A 336 18.92 -28.48 -4.63
CA PRO A 336 18.37 -28.43 -5.98
C PRO A 336 18.20 -27.01 -6.55
N LEU A 337 17.85 -26.03 -5.72
CA LEU A 337 17.78 -24.63 -6.13
C LEU A 337 19.19 -24.01 -6.31
N LEU A 338 20.15 -24.40 -5.47
CA LEU A 338 21.54 -23.98 -5.59
C LEU A 338 22.17 -24.50 -6.89
N ASP A 339 21.98 -25.76 -7.23
CA ASP A 339 22.48 -26.36 -8.47
C ASP A 339 21.96 -25.59 -9.69
N ARG A 340 20.69 -25.19 -9.65
CA ARG A 340 20.06 -24.39 -10.70
C ARG A 340 20.65 -22.99 -10.80
N TYR A 341 20.91 -22.35 -9.65
CA TYR A 341 21.59 -21.05 -9.60
C TYR A 341 23.02 -21.13 -10.12
N LEU A 342 23.76 -22.20 -9.79
CA LEU A 342 25.13 -22.38 -10.28
C LEU A 342 25.17 -22.64 -11.79
N ALA A 343 24.13 -23.26 -12.35
CA ALA A 343 23.98 -23.44 -13.79
C ALA A 343 23.67 -22.13 -14.54
N ASP A 344 22.82 -21.27 -13.98
CA ASP A 344 22.55 -19.92 -14.51
C ASP A 344 22.32 -18.89 -13.40
N PRO A 345 23.38 -18.20 -12.94
CA PRO A 345 23.27 -17.16 -11.90
C PRO A 345 22.47 -15.92 -12.34
N ARG A 346 22.12 -15.80 -13.63
CA ARG A 346 21.33 -14.68 -14.17
C ARG A 346 19.83 -14.94 -14.14
N ASP A 347 19.40 -16.18 -13.85
CA ASP A 347 17.99 -16.52 -13.66
C ASP A 347 17.45 -15.87 -12.38
N ARG A 348 16.78 -14.73 -12.58
CA ARG A 348 16.19 -13.94 -11.49
C ARG A 348 15.16 -14.72 -10.68
N ILE A 349 14.46 -15.69 -11.27
CA ILE A 349 13.45 -16.49 -10.56
C ILE A 349 14.14 -17.41 -9.57
N THR A 350 15.19 -18.10 -10.02
CA THR A 350 16.01 -18.97 -9.16
C THR A 350 16.75 -18.17 -8.09
N THR A 351 17.37 -17.03 -8.46
CA THR A 351 18.03 -16.14 -7.49
C THR A 351 17.05 -15.67 -6.41
N ALA A 352 15.85 -15.23 -6.79
CA ALA A 352 14.85 -14.76 -5.84
C ALA A 352 14.28 -15.90 -4.98
N ALA A 353 14.15 -17.12 -5.53
CA ALA A 353 13.73 -18.28 -4.76
C ALA A 353 14.77 -18.65 -3.69
N LEU A 354 16.06 -18.72 -4.06
CA LEU A 354 17.14 -18.97 -3.10
C LEU A 354 17.24 -17.91 -2.01
N ALA A 355 17.03 -16.64 -2.35
CA ALA A 355 17.07 -15.54 -1.39
C ALA A 355 15.97 -15.64 -0.31
N ARG A 356 14.79 -16.18 -0.67
CA ARG A 356 13.63 -16.31 0.23
C ARG A 356 13.56 -17.64 0.97
N LEU A 357 14.23 -18.67 0.44
CA LEU A 357 14.14 -20.04 0.92
C LEU A 357 14.55 -20.16 2.40
N ASN A 358 13.71 -20.85 3.18
CA ASN A 358 13.97 -21.12 4.60
C ASN A 358 14.91 -22.32 4.79
N ALA A 359 16.22 -22.10 4.71
CA ALA A 359 17.26 -23.14 4.80
C ALA A 359 18.30 -22.84 5.90
N PRO A 360 17.91 -22.89 7.19
CA PRO A 360 18.80 -22.52 8.30
C PRO A 360 20.02 -23.43 8.45
N SER A 361 19.93 -24.70 8.05
CA SER A 361 21.08 -25.60 8.08
C SER A 361 22.10 -25.24 7.01
N ALA A 362 21.64 -24.83 5.82
CA ALA A 362 22.49 -24.29 4.78
C ALA A 362 23.18 -22.99 5.23
N ASP A 363 22.44 -22.07 5.86
CA ASP A 363 22.98 -20.81 6.40
C ASP A 363 24.07 -21.09 7.44
N LYS A 364 23.83 -22.01 8.38
CA LYS A 364 24.82 -22.43 9.38
C LYS A 364 26.08 -23.02 8.75
N LYS A 365 25.93 -23.83 7.70
CA LYS A 365 27.06 -24.42 6.97
C LYS A 365 27.87 -23.33 6.28
N LEU A 366 27.21 -22.42 5.56
CA LEU A 366 27.86 -21.28 4.90
C LEU A 366 28.61 -20.40 5.90
N MET A 367 28.00 -20.08 7.05
CA MET A 367 28.64 -19.31 8.12
C MET A 367 29.88 -20.00 8.68
N THR A 368 29.84 -21.33 8.80
CA THR A 368 31.00 -22.14 9.20
C THR A 368 32.11 -22.06 8.16
N THR A 369 31.77 -22.19 6.86
CA THR A 369 32.73 -22.03 5.76
C THR A 369 33.39 -20.65 5.79
N VAL A 370 32.60 -19.57 5.89
CA VAL A 370 33.12 -18.19 5.94
C VAL A 370 34.08 -17.96 7.12
N SER A 371 33.79 -18.57 8.27
CA SER A 371 34.58 -18.40 9.50
C SER A 371 35.80 -19.33 9.61
N GLY A 372 35.89 -20.35 8.74
CA GLY A 372 36.99 -21.32 8.73
C GLY A 372 38.30 -20.79 8.16
N ASP A 373 39.30 -21.68 8.09
CA ASP A 373 40.66 -21.45 7.60
C ASP A 373 40.90 -21.94 6.15
N GLY A 374 39.83 -22.30 5.44
CA GLY A 374 39.88 -22.73 4.04
C GLY A 374 40.26 -21.63 3.04
N SER A 375 40.27 -21.98 1.75
CA SER A 375 40.60 -21.08 0.65
C SER A 375 39.78 -19.78 0.68
N GLY A 376 40.44 -18.64 0.43
CA GLY A 376 39.79 -17.33 0.34
C GLY A 376 38.67 -17.29 -0.72
N VAL A 377 38.81 -18.05 -1.80
CA VAL A 377 37.80 -18.16 -2.87
C VAL A 377 36.53 -18.86 -2.38
N ASP A 378 36.65 -19.99 -1.68
CA ASP A 378 35.50 -20.74 -1.17
C ASP A 378 34.76 -19.94 -0.08
N ARG A 379 35.53 -19.25 0.76
CA ARG A 379 35.01 -18.36 1.79
C ARG A 379 34.28 -17.16 1.17
N ALA A 380 34.83 -16.55 0.12
CA ALA A 380 34.19 -15.47 -0.62
C ALA A 380 32.88 -15.93 -1.29
N ALA A 381 32.86 -17.11 -1.92
CA ALA A 381 31.64 -17.66 -2.52
C ALA A 381 30.56 -17.94 -1.47
N ALA A 382 30.93 -18.52 -0.33
CA ALA A 382 30.01 -18.75 0.77
C ALA A 382 29.43 -17.44 1.34
N LEU A 383 30.25 -16.39 1.45
CA LEU A 383 29.82 -15.06 1.89
C LEU A 383 28.83 -14.43 0.92
N GLN A 384 29.05 -14.55 -0.40
CA GLN A 384 28.12 -14.05 -1.40
C GLN A 384 26.74 -14.73 -1.31
N LEU A 385 26.70 -16.04 -1.06
CA LEU A 385 25.44 -16.76 -0.85
C LEU A 385 24.71 -16.32 0.42
N LEU A 386 25.45 -16.08 1.52
CA LEU A 386 24.86 -15.54 2.76
C LEU A 386 24.29 -14.13 2.57
N VAL A 387 24.98 -13.27 1.80
CA VAL A 387 24.49 -11.94 1.45
C VAL A 387 23.22 -12.03 0.61
N LEU A 388 23.21 -12.91 -0.42
CA LEU A 388 22.03 -13.14 -1.25
C LEU A 388 20.82 -13.58 -0.41
N ARG A 389 21.04 -14.43 0.58
CA ARG A 389 20.02 -14.97 1.48
C ARG A 389 19.68 -14.05 2.64
N ASN A 390 20.48 -13.01 2.87
CA ASN A 390 20.37 -12.09 4.01
C ASN A 390 20.28 -12.83 5.36
N SER A 391 21.12 -13.84 5.55
CA SER A 391 21.07 -14.73 6.71
C SER A 391 21.51 -14.02 8.01
N ASP A 392 20.97 -14.42 9.16
CA ASP A 392 21.29 -13.81 10.45
C ASP A 392 22.81 -13.78 10.73
N GLY A 393 23.30 -12.64 11.21
CA GLY A 393 24.72 -12.43 11.54
C GLY A 393 25.64 -12.14 10.35
N VAL A 394 25.13 -12.16 9.11
CA VAL A 394 25.95 -11.86 7.92
C VAL A 394 26.46 -10.40 7.92
N LEU A 395 25.69 -9.43 8.42
CA LEU A 395 26.09 -8.01 8.47
C LEU A 395 27.33 -7.80 9.37
N GLU A 396 27.33 -8.38 10.57
CA GLU A 396 28.50 -8.34 11.45
C GLU A 396 29.70 -9.01 10.78
N THR A 397 29.44 -10.13 10.08
CA THR A 397 30.47 -10.90 9.39
C THR A 397 31.11 -10.13 8.24
N ILE A 398 30.34 -9.47 7.36
CA ILE A 398 30.91 -8.64 6.29
C ILE A 398 31.71 -7.47 6.88
N ASN A 399 31.20 -6.81 7.93
CA ASN A 399 31.91 -5.69 8.57
C ASN A 399 33.22 -6.13 9.24
N ARG A 400 33.27 -7.34 9.80
CA ARG A 400 34.50 -7.91 10.35
C ARG A 400 35.50 -8.29 9.25
N LEU A 401 35.02 -8.91 8.18
CA LEU A 401 35.86 -9.43 7.09
C LEU A 401 36.37 -8.34 6.14
N GLY A 402 35.68 -7.19 6.05
CA GLY A 402 36.15 -6.03 5.27
C GLY A 402 37.32 -5.28 5.93
N ARG A 403 37.64 -5.56 7.21
CA ARG A 403 38.72 -4.89 7.94
C ARG A 403 40.10 -5.17 7.30
N PRO A 404 41.06 -4.23 7.41
CA PRO A 404 42.43 -4.44 6.95
C PRO A 404 43.05 -5.72 7.52
N GLY A 405 43.91 -6.38 6.74
CA GLY A 405 44.64 -7.59 7.15
C GLY A 405 43.93 -8.92 6.85
N ASN A 406 42.69 -8.90 6.38
CA ASN A 406 42.04 -10.10 5.83
C ASN A 406 42.50 -10.39 4.38
N ASP A 407 42.28 -11.62 3.92
CA ASP A 407 42.56 -12.05 2.55
C ASP A 407 41.86 -11.14 1.51
N PRO A 408 42.55 -10.72 0.42
CA PRO A 408 41.97 -9.79 -0.56
C PRO A 408 40.66 -10.26 -1.21
N ALA A 409 40.51 -11.55 -1.52
CA ALA A 409 39.28 -12.06 -2.14
C ALA A 409 38.11 -12.00 -1.16
N ILE A 410 38.38 -12.25 0.13
CA ILE A 410 37.39 -12.13 1.21
C ILE A 410 37.00 -10.68 1.43
N ARG A 411 37.97 -9.75 1.42
CA ARG A 411 37.70 -8.31 1.55
C ARG A 411 36.85 -7.80 0.40
N GLU A 412 37.17 -8.17 -0.83
CA GLU A 412 36.37 -7.81 -2.01
C GLU A 412 34.92 -8.33 -1.85
N ALA A 413 34.74 -9.59 -1.46
CA ALA A 413 33.42 -10.15 -1.23
C ALA A 413 32.66 -9.44 -0.10
N ALA A 414 33.35 -9.06 0.98
CA ALA A 414 32.77 -8.30 2.08
C ALA A 414 32.33 -6.90 1.64
N PHE A 415 33.15 -6.18 0.86
CA PHE A 415 32.79 -4.87 0.31
C PHE A 415 31.58 -4.95 -0.61
N ARG A 416 31.53 -5.93 -1.51
CA ARG A 416 30.34 -6.17 -2.34
C ARG A 416 29.12 -6.54 -1.49
N GLY A 417 29.32 -7.28 -0.40
CA GLY A 417 28.26 -7.56 0.57
C GLY A 417 27.71 -6.28 1.21
N MET A 418 28.59 -5.37 1.59
CA MET A 418 28.20 -4.06 2.15
C MET A 418 27.42 -3.23 1.14
N GLU A 419 27.72 -3.31 -0.16
CA GLU A 419 26.92 -2.63 -1.18
C GLU A 419 25.43 -3.06 -1.16
N VAL A 420 25.15 -4.30 -0.78
CA VAL A 420 23.79 -4.88 -0.83
C VAL A 420 23.03 -4.74 0.49
N ILE A 421 23.68 -5.09 1.61
CA ILE A 421 23.04 -5.17 2.94
C ILE A 421 23.76 -4.37 4.02
N GLY A 422 24.75 -3.55 3.64
CA GLY A 422 25.55 -2.78 4.58
C GLY A 422 24.76 -1.72 5.32
N ASP A 423 25.31 -1.30 6.46
CA ASP A 423 24.71 -0.33 7.37
C ASP A 423 25.65 0.85 7.62
N THR A 424 25.31 1.66 8.61
CA THR A 424 26.14 2.79 9.01
C THR A 424 27.49 2.37 9.61
N SER A 425 27.59 1.17 10.18
CA SER A 425 28.87 0.59 10.60
C SER A 425 29.75 0.27 9.39
N SER A 426 29.15 -0.22 8.30
CA SER A 426 29.83 -0.39 7.01
C SER A 426 30.33 0.94 6.43
N ILE A 427 29.53 2.01 6.51
CA ILE A 427 29.94 3.38 6.11
C ILE A 427 31.19 3.81 6.88
N ALA A 428 31.17 3.70 8.21
CA ALA A 428 32.29 4.09 9.06
C ALA A 428 33.56 3.29 8.74
N LEU A 429 33.44 1.98 8.54
CA LEU A 429 34.56 1.12 8.17
C LEU A 429 35.16 1.53 6.82
N LEU A 430 34.32 1.67 5.79
CA LEU A 430 34.80 2.02 4.45
C LEU A 430 35.41 3.43 4.42
N LEU A 431 34.84 4.40 5.13
CA LEU A 431 35.44 5.74 5.27
C LEU A 431 36.83 5.69 5.92
N ASN A 432 37.00 4.90 6.99
CA ASN A 432 38.29 4.73 7.64
C ASN A 432 39.33 4.12 6.68
N ILE A 433 38.93 3.10 5.90
CA ILE A 433 39.79 2.51 4.87
C ILE A 433 40.17 3.56 3.82
N VAL A 434 39.21 4.34 3.32
CA VAL A 434 39.46 5.40 2.33
C VAL A 434 40.41 6.49 2.86
N LEU A 435 40.34 6.80 4.16
CA LEU A 435 41.18 7.80 4.83
C LEU A 435 42.49 7.23 5.39
N SER A 436 42.92 6.07 4.90
CA SER A 436 44.19 5.42 5.25
C SER A 436 44.99 5.02 4.00
N ASP A 437 46.19 4.50 4.19
CA ASP A 437 47.04 3.98 3.12
C ASP A 437 46.76 2.49 2.82
N ASP A 438 45.49 2.08 2.90
CA ASP A 438 45.07 0.70 2.67
C ASP A 438 45.16 0.34 1.17
N PRO A 439 45.73 -0.84 0.81
CA PRO A 439 45.86 -1.26 -0.59
C PRO A 439 44.52 -1.35 -1.33
N ASP A 440 43.43 -1.66 -0.62
CA ASP A 440 42.09 -1.81 -1.20
C ASP A 440 41.26 -0.50 -1.14
N LYS A 441 41.90 0.64 -0.83
CA LYS A 441 41.25 1.97 -0.79
C LYS A 441 40.38 2.25 -2.01
N ARG A 442 40.85 1.92 -3.21
CA ARG A 442 40.11 2.15 -4.46
C ARG A 442 38.83 1.33 -4.54
N GLN A 443 38.86 0.08 -4.06
CA GLN A 443 37.69 -0.78 -4.01
C GLN A 443 36.70 -0.25 -2.95
N ALA A 444 37.21 0.10 -1.76
CA ALA A 444 36.42 0.67 -0.69
C ALA A 444 35.72 1.99 -1.10
N GLN A 445 36.38 2.86 -1.86
CA GLN A 445 35.77 4.05 -2.47
C GLN A 445 34.54 3.69 -3.31
N GLY A 446 34.67 2.70 -4.21
CA GLY A 446 33.59 2.26 -5.08
C GLY A 446 32.41 1.69 -4.31
N SER A 447 32.67 0.86 -3.30
CA SER A 447 31.61 0.27 -2.48
C SER A 447 30.96 1.28 -1.55
N LEU A 448 31.71 2.21 -0.97
CA LEU A 448 31.19 3.31 -0.14
C LEU A 448 30.23 4.19 -0.94
N LYS A 449 30.59 4.51 -2.19
CA LYS A 449 29.73 5.29 -3.09
C LYS A 449 28.38 4.62 -3.31
N LYS A 450 28.38 3.33 -3.66
CA LYS A 450 27.15 2.56 -3.92
C LYS A 450 26.33 2.36 -2.65
N LEU A 451 26.97 2.01 -1.54
CA LEU A 451 26.29 1.85 -0.24
C LEU A 451 25.60 3.16 0.17
N SER A 452 26.29 4.30 0.07
CA SER A 452 25.71 5.60 0.43
C SER A 452 24.49 5.93 -0.43
N ALA A 453 24.56 5.66 -1.74
CA ALA A 453 23.43 5.83 -2.64
C ALA A 453 22.27 4.88 -2.30
N ASN A 454 22.56 3.62 -1.94
CA ASN A 454 21.55 2.62 -1.59
C ASN A 454 20.85 2.92 -0.25
N LEU A 455 21.55 3.50 0.74
CA LEU A 455 20.93 3.92 2.00
C LEU A 455 20.01 5.13 1.83
N ALA A 456 20.23 5.97 0.81
CA ALA A 456 19.37 7.08 0.41
C ALA A 456 19.01 8.07 1.54
N VAL A 457 19.94 8.30 2.48
CA VAL A 457 19.78 9.25 3.61
C VAL A 457 20.94 10.26 3.67
N PRO A 458 21.12 11.10 2.64
CA PRO A 458 22.38 11.84 2.41
C PRO A 458 22.73 12.86 3.51
N ASP A 459 21.73 13.54 4.08
CA ASP A 459 21.97 14.52 5.15
C ASP A 459 22.42 13.86 6.46
N PHE A 460 21.84 12.69 6.78
CA PHE A 460 22.25 11.90 7.93
C PHE A 460 23.68 11.38 7.78
N LEU A 461 23.98 10.78 6.63
CA LEU A 461 25.34 10.28 6.33
C LEU A 461 26.36 11.42 6.32
N TRP A 462 25.98 12.59 5.78
CA TRP A 462 26.84 13.77 5.80
C TRP A 462 27.17 14.21 7.22
N ARG A 463 26.14 14.45 8.04
CA ARG A 463 26.27 14.98 9.40
C ARG A 463 27.08 14.06 10.31
N ASP A 464 26.80 12.76 10.26
CA ASP A 464 27.28 11.82 11.27
C ASP A 464 28.55 11.06 10.84
N TYR A 465 28.85 11.02 9.53
CA TYR A 465 29.97 10.22 9.01
C TYR A 465 30.93 11.02 8.13
N TYR A 466 30.47 11.57 7.00
CA TYR A 466 31.36 12.21 6.03
C TYR A 466 31.98 13.51 6.55
N ALA A 467 31.19 14.43 7.11
CA ALA A 467 31.70 15.72 7.56
C ALA A 467 32.69 15.57 8.74
N PRO A 468 32.42 14.75 9.78
CA PRO A 468 33.41 14.46 10.81
C PRO A 468 34.70 13.86 10.25
N ALA A 469 34.58 12.89 9.33
CA ALA A 469 35.74 12.21 8.74
C ALA A 469 36.62 13.15 7.89
N LEU A 470 36.01 14.02 7.09
CA LEU A 470 36.71 15.04 6.30
C LEU A 470 37.43 16.08 7.19
N ARG A 471 36.82 16.48 8.31
CA ARG A 471 37.46 17.38 9.28
C ARG A 471 38.66 16.71 9.95
N ALA A 472 38.52 15.45 10.35
CA ALA A 472 39.55 14.68 11.04
C ALA A 472 40.70 14.20 10.13
N ALA A 473 40.52 14.21 8.81
CA ALA A 473 41.53 13.76 7.85
C ALA A 473 42.87 14.50 8.04
N ALA A 474 43.96 13.74 8.10
CA ALA A 474 45.29 14.26 8.42
C ALA A 474 45.90 15.13 7.30
N SER A 475 45.44 14.98 6.05
CA SER A 475 45.99 15.70 4.91
C SER A 475 44.94 15.96 3.82
N ASN A 476 45.29 16.85 2.88
CA ASN A 476 44.44 17.15 1.74
C ASN A 476 44.38 15.98 0.74
N GLU A 477 45.41 15.15 0.65
CA GLU A 477 45.40 13.93 -0.15
C GLU A 477 44.31 12.95 0.32
N LEU A 478 44.15 12.78 1.64
CA LEU A 478 43.10 11.93 2.21
C LEU A 478 41.70 12.54 2.00
N ARG A 479 41.56 13.87 2.17
CA ARG A 479 40.29 14.57 1.87
C ARG A 479 39.90 14.41 0.40
N ARG A 480 40.87 14.50 -0.51
CA ARG A 480 40.67 14.29 -1.95
C ARG A 480 40.09 12.91 -2.24
N ASP A 481 40.53 11.88 -1.52
CA ASP A 481 40.05 10.52 -1.74
C ASP A 481 38.57 10.35 -1.36
N VAL A 482 38.08 11.08 -0.35
CA VAL A 482 36.64 11.12 -0.04
C VAL A 482 35.87 11.98 -1.06
N LEU A 483 36.43 13.14 -1.46
CA LEU A 483 35.81 14.03 -2.47
C LEU A 483 35.55 13.31 -3.80
N ALA A 484 36.43 12.38 -4.18
CA ALA A 484 36.32 11.60 -5.43
C ALA A 484 35.07 10.72 -5.51
N ILE A 485 34.40 10.46 -4.39
CA ILE A 485 33.17 9.65 -4.32
C ILE A 485 32.00 10.35 -3.64
N LEU A 486 32.15 11.64 -3.32
CA LEU A 486 31.15 12.38 -2.54
C LEU A 486 29.82 12.54 -3.29
N ASP A 487 29.82 12.39 -4.62
CA ASP A 487 28.61 12.36 -5.43
C ASP A 487 27.67 11.18 -5.09
N GLY A 488 28.19 10.12 -4.45
CA GLY A 488 27.37 9.06 -3.84
C GLY A 488 26.58 9.49 -2.60
N ASN A 489 26.89 10.67 -2.04
CA ASN A 489 26.21 11.30 -0.91
C ASN A 489 25.79 12.74 -1.27
N SER A 490 25.18 12.89 -2.45
CA SER A 490 24.72 14.18 -2.97
C SER A 490 23.54 14.70 -2.15
N GLY A 491 23.70 15.86 -1.51
CA GLY A 491 22.64 16.54 -0.76
C GLY A 491 23.03 17.98 -0.39
N PRO A 492 22.10 18.79 0.14
CA PRO A 492 22.34 20.21 0.40
C PRO A 492 23.56 20.48 1.30
N ALA A 493 23.72 19.69 2.36
CA ALA A 493 24.80 19.91 3.33
C ALA A 493 26.19 19.56 2.76
N SER A 494 26.29 18.52 1.93
CA SER A 494 27.53 18.16 1.24
C SER A 494 27.82 19.11 0.06
N ALA A 495 26.79 19.63 -0.60
CA ALA A 495 26.91 20.67 -1.62
C ALA A 495 27.45 21.99 -1.04
N ALA A 496 26.97 22.40 0.14
CA ALA A 496 27.49 23.58 0.84
C ALA A 496 28.99 23.46 1.16
N TYR A 497 29.46 22.27 1.51
CA TYR A 497 30.88 22.02 1.71
C TYR A 497 31.68 22.10 0.40
N LEU A 498 31.16 21.57 -0.70
CA LEU A 498 31.79 21.76 -2.01
C LEU A 498 31.86 23.24 -2.39
N GLN A 499 30.79 23.99 -2.14
CA GLN A 499 30.75 25.43 -2.41
C GLN A 499 31.84 26.18 -1.63
N ASP A 500 32.00 25.89 -0.34
CA ASP A 500 33.05 26.50 0.49
C ASP A 500 34.45 26.24 -0.09
N LEU A 501 34.75 25.00 -0.47
CA LEU A 501 36.03 24.64 -1.10
C LEU A 501 36.24 25.28 -2.47
N ILE A 502 35.16 25.50 -3.23
CA ILE A 502 35.23 26.05 -4.57
C ILE A 502 35.39 27.57 -4.52
N LEU A 503 34.64 28.25 -3.66
CA LEU A 503 34.64 29.72 -3.60
C LEU A 503 35.79 30.28 -2.77
N SER A 504 36.43 29.46 -1.93
CA SER A 504 37.69 29.82 -1.27
C SER A 504 38.90 29.50 -2.14
N ASP A 505 40.06 30.10 -1.83
CA ASP A 505 41.36 29.75 -2.43
C ASP A 505 41.93 28.45 -1.82
N HIS A 506 41.09 27.40 -1.75
CA HIS A 506 41.46 26.13 -1.13
C HIS A 506 42.19 25.23 -2.12
N ALA A 507 43.25 24.54 -1.64
CA ALA A 507 44.04 23.59 -2.45
C ALA A 507 43.23 22.43 -3.06
N LEU A 508 42.00 22.20 -2.59
CA LEU A 508 41.09 21.15 -3.06
C LEU A 508 40.03 21.66 -4.05
N ARG A 509 40.06 22.95 -4.42
CA ARG A 509 39.12 23.54 -5.39
C ARG A 509 38.99 22.72 -6.69
N PRO A 510 40.07 22.25 -7.33
CA PRO A 510 39.95 21.43 -8.55
C PRO A 510 39.20 20.11 -8.31
N ASN A 511 39.42 19.47 -7.15
CA ASN A 511 38.77 18.21 -6.80
C ASN A 511 37.29 18.41 -6.44
N ALA A 512 36.96 19.51 -5.77
CA ALA A 512 35.58 19.89 -5.48
C ALA A 512 34.79 20.16 -6.78
N LEU A 513 35.38 20.91 -7.73
CA LEU A 513 34.81 21.12 -9.06
C LEU A 513 34.59 19.79 -9.82
N GLN A 514 35.56 18.87 -9.75
CA GLN A 514 35.44 17.55 -10.39
C GLN A 514 34.31 16.72 -9.77
N SER A 515 34.18 16.73 -8.44
CA SER A 515 33.10 16.02 -7.72
C SER A 515 31.73 16.58 -8.10
N LEU A 516 31.60 17.91 -8.17
CA LEU A 516 30.36 18.60 -8.52
C LEU A 516 29.87 18.29 -9.95
N GLN A 517 30.76 17.95 -10.88
CA GLN A 517 30.37 17.53 -12.24
C GLN A 517 29.55 16.23 -12.24
N GLN A 518 29.77 15.35 -11.27
CA GLN A 518 29.05 14.08 -11.12
C GLN A 518 27.82 14.18 -10.21
N TRP A 519 27.59 15.34 -9.58
CA TRP A 519 26.55 15.53 -8.57
C TRP A 519 25.17 15.10 -9.06
N THR A 520 24.43 14.36 -8.24
CA THR A 520 23.13 13.78 -8.65
C THR A 520 21.93 14.41 -7.97
N ASP A 521 22.13 15.46 -7.17
CA ASP A 521 21.06 16.18 -6.48
C ASP A 521 20.94 17.64 -6.96
N ILE A 522 19.73 18.22 -6.91
CA ILE A 522 19.52 19.59 -7.41
C ILE A 522 20.27 20.66 -6.60
N SER A 523 20.66 20.39 -5.35
CA SER A 523 21.51 21.27 -4.53
C SER A 523 22.83 21.67 -5.21
N GLY A 524 23.36 20.83 -6.12
CA GLY A 524 24.55 21.19 -6.91
C GLY A 524 24.30 22.37 -7.85
N GLY A 525 23.03 22.66 -8.19
CA GLY A 525 22.64 23.81 -9.00
C GLY A 525 23.02 25.13 -8.34
N ASP A 526 22.77 25.26 -7.03
CA ASP A 526 23.13 26.46 -6.27
C ASP A 526 24.65 26.69 -6.24
N VAL A 527 25.42 25.61 -6.14
CA VAL A 527 26.89 25.67 -6.20
C VAL A 527 27.35 26.13 -7.59
N TRP A 528 26.78 25.59 -8.66
CA TRP A 528 27.13 26.04 -10.02
C TRP A 528 26.71 27.50 -10.28
N LEU A 529 25.56 27.94 -9.77
CA LEU A 529 25.15 29.35 -9.86
C LEU A 529 26.16 30.26 -9.14
N ALA A 530 26.65 29.85 -7.98
CA ALA A 530 27.70 30.58 -7.27
C ALA A 530 28.99 30.68 -8.10
N VAL A 531 29.42 29.59 -8.74
CA VAL A 531 30.59 29.57 -9.66
C VAL A 531 30.40 30.52 -10.85
N LEU A 532 29.18 30.61 -11.42
CA LEU A 532 28.91 31.55 -12.51
C LEU A 532 29.16 33.00 -12.11
N THR A 533 28.78 33.36 -10.88
CA THR A 533 28.83 34.74 -10.38
C THR A 533 30.14 35.10 -9.68
N ALA A 534 30.95 34.11 -9.30
CA ALA A 534 32.18 34.34 -8.56
C ALA A 534 33.17 35.19 -9.39
N PRO A 535 33.75 36.27 -8.81
CA PRO A 535 34.72 37.14 -9.49
C PRO A 535 35.95 36.36 -9.94
N ASP A 536 36.44 35.46 -9.08
CA ASP A 536 37.66 34.69 -9.27
C ASP A 536 37.47 33.43 -10.11
N SER A 537 36.26 33.19 -10.64
CA SER A 537 36.02 32.05 -11.53
C SER A 537 36.48 32.34 -12.95
N SER A 538 37.32 31.45 -13.48
CA SER A 538 37.84 31.52 -14.84
C SER A 538 36.73 31.36 -15.89
N ALA A 539 37.00 31.78 -17.13
CA ALA A 539 36.07 31.57 -18.24
C ALA A 539 35.73 30.08 -18.45
N GLN A 540 36.71 29.19 -18.22
CA GLN A 540 36.50 27.74 -18.30
C GLN A 540 35.59 27.24 -17.17
N GLU A 541 35.77 27.71 -15.93
CA GLU A 541 34.90 27.34 -14.80
C GLU A 541 33.47 27.83 -15.00
N LYS A 542 33.29 29.06 -15.51
CA LYS A 542 31.96 29.58 -15.86
C LYS A 542 31.30 28.77 -16.98
N GLN A 543 32.08 28.28 -17.94
CA GLN A 543 31.57 27.36 -18.95
C GLN A 543 31.19 25.99 -18.37
N MET A 544 32.01 25.44 -17.47
CA MET A 544 31.67 24.20 -16.76
C MET A 544 30.39 24.36 -15.93
N ALA A 545 30.18 25.50 -15.29
CA ALA A 545 28.98 25.78 -14.52
C ALA A 545 27.71 25.83 -15.39
N ARG A 546 27.78 26.48 -16.57
CA ARG A 546 26.68 26.44 -17.56
C ARG A 546 26.29 25.01 -17.92
N ILE A 547 27.27 24.19 -18.29
CA ILE A 547 27.08 22.78 -18.67
C ILE A 547 26.53 21.97 -17.49
N GLY A 548 27.06 22.19 -16.28
CA GLY A 548 26.64 21.53 -15.05
C GLY A 548 25.18 21.80 -14.71
N ILE A 549 24.75 23.07 -14.79
CA ILE A 549 23.36 23.49 -14.59
C ILE A 549 22.45 22.83 -15.63
N GLU A 550 22.79 22.92 -16.92
CA GLU A 550 21.98 22.29 -17.97
C GLU A 550 21.82 20.79 -17.75
N ARG A 551 22.89 20.08 -17.39
CA ARG A 551 22.84 18.65 -17.07
C ARG A 551 21.88 18.37 -15.91
N LEU A 552 21.98 19.16 -14.84
CA LEU A 552 21.12 19.00 -13.66
C LEU A 552 19.64 19.19 -14.00
N LEU A 553 19.33 20.22 -14.79
CA LEU A 553 17.96 20.54 -15.17
C LEU A 553 17.38 19.53 -16.17
N LYS A 554 18.17 19.07 -17.16
CA LYS A 554 17.75 18.12 -18.21
C LYS A 554 17.57 16.68 -17.70
N SER A 555 18.35 16.26 -16.70
CA SER A 555 18.39 14.86 -16.27
C SER A 555 17.17 14.47 -15.42
N ASN A 556 16.52 13.37 -15.79
CA ASN A 556 15.47 12.72 -14.99
C ASN A 556 16.03 11.86 -13.83
N ARG A 557 17.35 11.69 -13.75
CA ARG A 557 18.03 10.93 -12.69
C ARG A 557 18.45 11.81 -11.52
N VAL A 558 18.30 13.12 -11.64
CA VAL A 558 18.69 14.07 -10.59
C VAL A 558 17.59 14.14 -9.53
N THR A 559 17.97 13.95 -8.27
CA THR A 559 17.09 14.00 -7.11
C THR A 559 16.88 15.42 -6.60
N GLY A 560 16.01 15.58 -5.60
CA GLY A 560 15.75 16.84 -4.90
C GLY A 560 14.43 17.50 -5.29
N ASP A 561 14.17 18.66 -4.70
CA ASP A 561 12.89 19.37 -4.82
C ASP A 561 12.67 19.96 -6.24
N GLU A 562 11.49 19.70 -6.83
CA GLU A 562 11.12 20.25 -8.14
C GLU A 562 11.02 21.79 -8.10
N GLY A 563 10.56 22.37 -6.98
CA GLY A 563 10.54 23.81 -6.80
C GLY A 563 11.94 24.41 -6.86
N GLN A 564 12.91 23.81 -6.16
CA GLN A 564 14.31 24.21 -6.22
C GLN A 564 14.88 24.08 -7.63
N ARG A 565 14.51 23.04 -8.38
CA ARG A 565 14.91 22.90 -9.79
C ARG A 565 14.45 24.09 -10.64
N ILE A 566 13.21 24.53 -10.48
CA ILE A 566 12.67 25.71 -11.20
C ILE A 566 13.36 26.99 -10.75
N LYS A 567 13.67 27.14 -9.45
CA LYS A 567 14.45 28.29 -8.95
C LYS A 567 15.85 28.33 -9.55
N VAL A 568 16.54 27.19 -9.65
CA VAL A 568 17.85 27.10 -10.30
C VAL A 568 17.75 27.51 -11.78
N ALA A 569 16.72 27.05 -12.49
CA ALA A 569 16.50 27.44 -13.89
C ALA A 569 16.25 28.96 -14.04
N LYS A 570 15.41 29.54 -13.18
CA LYS A 570 15.15 30.99 -13.12
C LYS A 570 16.45 31.77 -12.91
N GLN A 571 17.23 31.39 -11.90
CA GLN A 571 18.49 32.04 -11.58
C GLN A 571 19.52 31.89 -12.70
N ALA A 572 19.59 30.73 -13.36
CA ALA A 572 20.49 30.51 -14.49
C ALA A 572 20.17 31.45 -15.67
N ILE A 573 18.89 31.75 -15.91
CA ILE A 573 18.47 32.72 -16.93
C ILE A 573 18.90 34.14 -16.54
N LEU A 574 18.64 34.54 -15.29
CA LEU A 574 18.96 35.89 -14.79
C LEU A 574 20.45 36.18 -14.77
N LEU A 575 21.27 35.22 -14.36
CA LEU A 575 22.69 35.43 -14.11
C LEU A 575 23.56 35.32 -15.35
N ASN A 576 23.00 35.01 -16.52
CA ASN A 576 23.77 34.77 -17.73
C ASN A 576 23.17 35.47 -18.95
N ARG A 577 23.84 36.53 -19.41
CA ARG A 577 23.46 37.35 -20.56
C ARG A 577 23.88 36.72 -21.90
N ASP A 578 23.55 35.45 -22.09
CA ASP A 578 23.73 34.71 -23.34
C ASP A 578 22.37 34.21 -23.81
N LYS A 579 21.88 34.76 -24.93
CA LYS A 579 20.56 34.44 -25.49
C LYS A 579 20.43 32.95 -25.84
N THR A 580 21.48 32.32 -26.35
CA THR A 580 21.47 30.90 -26.72
C THR A 580 21.35 30.03 -25.49
N TYR A 581 22.10 30.36 -24.44
CA TYR A 581 22.03 29.65 -23.17
C TYR A 581 20.65 29.78 -22.52
N GLN A 582 20.13 31.01 -22.40
CA GLN A 582 18.81 31.27 -21.82
C GLN A 582 17.71 30.51 -22.58
N GLN A 583 17.76 30.50 -23.91
CA GLN A 583 16.83 29.75 -24.74
C GLN A 583 16.95 28.25 -24.46
N GLY A 584 18.18 27.75 -24.37
CA GLY A 584 18.46 26.36 -24.02
C GLY A 584 17.90 25.92 -22.66
N ILE A 585 17.80 26.82 -21.67
CA ILE A 585 17.13 26.55 -20.39
C ILE A 585 15.60 26.48 -20.56
N LEU A 586 14.99 27.40 -21.31
CA LEU A 586 13.54 27.37 -21.58
C LEU A 586 13.13 26.12 -22.39
N ASP A 587 13.98 25.70 -23.32
CA ASP A 587 13.73 24.55 -24.20
C ASP A 587 13.58 23.23 -23.40
N ILE A 588 14.22 23.12 -22.23
CA ILE A 588 14.07 21.97 -21.30
C ILE A 588 12.60 21.77 -20.91
N TYR A 589 11.84 22.85 -20.83
CA TYR A 589 10.46 22.87 -20.35
C TYR A 589 9.43 23.09 -21.46
N SER A 590 9.88 23.15 -22.72
CA SER A 590 9.02 23.46 -23.87
C SER A 590 8.22 22.25 -24.39
N GLY A 591 8.46 21.07 -23.84
CA GLY A 591 7.75 19.83 -24.16
C GLY A 591 6.63 19.47 -23.17
N ARG A 592 6.22 18.20 -23.17
CA ARG A 592 5.21 17.70 -22.23
C ARG A 592 5.80 17.62 -20.82
N ILE A 593 5.36 18.52 -19.94
CA ILE A 593 5.75 18.57 -18.52
C ILE A 593 4.59 18.20 -17.60
N SER A 594 4.88 17.85 -16.35
CA SER A 594 3.86 17.54 -15.34
C SER A 594 3.07 18.80 -14.94
N ARG A 595 1.83 18.62 -14.43
CA ARG A 595 1.00 19.74 -13.94
C ARG A 595 1.69 20.49 -12.78
N GLY A 596 2.43 19.77 -11.93
CA GLY A 596 3.21 20.35 -10.83
C GLY A 596 4.30 21.30 -11.35
N ILE A 597 5.11 20.83 -12.30
CA ILE A 597 6.17 21.62 -12.94
C ILE A 597 5.59 22.84 -13.67
N LYS A 598 4.50 22.66 -14.45
CA LYS A 598 3.78 23.78 -15.11
C LYS A 598 3.35 24.82 -14.07
N GLY A 599 2.77 24.39 -12.95
CA GLY A 599 2.34 25.29 -11.88
C GLY A 599 3.50 26.02 -11.18
N GLN A 600 4.65 25.40 -11.01
CA GLN A 600 5.84 26.07 -10.45
C GLN A 600 6.40 27.12 -11.42
N ILE A 601 6.49 26.80 -12.72
CA ILE A 601 6.98 27.74 -13.74
C ILE A 601 6.08 28.97 -13.81
N LEU A 602 4.76 28.79 -13.86
CA LEU A 602 3.79 29.90 -13.91
C LEU A 602 3.83 30.80 -12.66
N ARG A 603 4.37 30.30 -11.53
CA ARG A 603 4.62 31.11 -10.33
C ARG A 603 5.96 31.83 -10.36
N GLU A 604 7.02 31.15 -10.80
CA GLU A 604 8.39 31.62 -10.64
C GLU A 604 8.91 32.46 -11.82
N PHE A 605 8.51 32.15 -13.05
CA PHE A 605 9.04 32.78 -14.27
C PHE A 605 8.39 34.11 -14.70
N PRO A 606 7.20 34.53 -14.22
CA PRO A 606 6.68 35.87 -14.55
C PRO A 606 7.67 37.01 -14.25
N ASP A 607 8.49 36.88 -13.20
CA ASP A 607 9.52 37.86 -12.83
C ASP A 607 10.62 38.05 -13.89
N LEU A 608 10.75 37.13 -14.84
CA LEU A 608 11.73 37.21 -15.92
C LEU A 608 11.25 38.08 -17.08
N VAL A 609 9.95 38.38 -17.17
CA VAL A 609 9.36 39.12 -18.28
C VAL A 609 9.82 40.58 -18.24
N GLY A 610 10.55 41.01 -19.28
CA GLY A 610 11.07 42.38 -19.37
C GLY A 610 12.31 42.65 -18.52
N GLY A 611 12.95 41.63 -17.96
CA GLY A 611 14.21 41.78 -17.21
C GLY A 611 15.36 42.25 -18.11
N ALA A 612 16.17 43.20 -17.64
CA ALA A 612 17.24 43.83 -18.43
C ALA A 612 18.30 42.84 -18.94
N ASP A 613 18.53 41.75 -18.19
CA ASP A 613 19.49 40.69 -18.54
C ASP A 613 18.84 39.49 -19.24
N VAL A 614 17.51 39.51 -19.45
CA VAL A 614 16.75 38.44 -20.12
C VAL A 614 16.60 38.77 -21.61
N LEU A 615 17.24 37.97 -22.46
CA LEU A 615 17.33 38.17 -23.91
C LEU A 615 16.38 37.28 -24.73
N VAL A 616 15.56 36.48 -24.05
CA VAL A 616 14.61 35.51 -24.63
C VAL A 616 13.16 35.90 -24.33
N ASP A 617 12.23 35.47 -25.17
CA ASP A 617 10.81 35.81 -25.05
C ASP A 617 10.10 34.88 -24.04
N VAL A 618 10.29 35.19 -22.75
CA VAL A 618 9.64 34.44 -21.66
C VAL A 618 8.13 34.59 -21.68
N ALA A 619 7.60 35.75 -22.11
CA ALA A 619 6.16 35.98 -22.19
C ALA A 619 5.49 35.03 -23.19
N ALA A 620 6.08 34.86 -24.38
CA ALA A 620 5.58 33.89 -25.36
C ALA A 620 5.70 32.44 -24.86
N PHE A 621 6.76 32.12 -24.11
CA PHE A 621 6.91 30.79 -23.49
C PHE A 621 5.82 30.51 -22.44
N LEU A 622 5.55 31.45 -21.53
CA LEU A 622 4.51 31.31 -20.50
C LEU A 622 3.12 31.17 -21.14
N LYS A 623 2.81 31.95 -22.17
CA LYS A 623 1.55 31.85 -22.90
C LYS A 623 1.35 30.46 -23.52
N LYS A 624 2.38 29.91 -24.19
CA LYS A 624 2.34 28.55 -24.75
C LYS A 624 2.17 27.48 -23.67
N LEU A 625 2.68 27.74 -22.47
CA LEU A 625 2.52 26.82 -21.35
C LEU A 625 1.11 26.86 -20.78
N GLU A 626 0.36 27.97 -20.87
CA GLU A 626 -1.02 28.08 -20.36
C GLU A 626 -2.02 27.34 -21.25
N GLU A 627 -1.85 27.44 -22.57
CA GLU A 627 -2.52 26.65 -23.62
C GLU A 627 -2.33 25.12 -23.38
#